data_AF-A0A511YDI5-F1
#
_entry.id   AF-A0A511YDI5-F1
#
_cell.length_a   1.000
_cell.length_b   1.000
_cell.length_c   1.000
_cell.angle_alpha   90.00
_cell.angle_beta   90.00
_cell.angle_gamma   90.00
#
_symmetry.space_group_name_H-M   'P 1'
#
loop_
_entity.id
_entity.type
_entity.pdbx_description
1 polymer ?
#
loop_
_entity_poly.entity_id
_entity_poly.type
_entity_poly.pdbx_seq_one_letter_code
_entity_poly.pdbx_strand_id
1 'polypeptide(L)'
;MKILNWLLVIAGICGLISVRMLEDKIFYDPFLEYFHEAIKNIAFPRFEWGKLIAGHLFRFMLNLAFSCLIIQCLFKNRQWTAQGALLITIIFVITFPIYLYCIHDKFEIGYLFSFYMRRFVIQPLALLLIIPMFYYRKQLMERADK
;
A
#
# COMPACT_ATOMS: atom_id res chain seq x y z
N MET A 1 -18.73 19.86 -12.97
CA MET A 1 -18.36 18.89 -11.90
C MET A 1 -17.47 17.71 -12.34
N LYS A 2 -17.07 17.56 -13.63
CA LYS A 2 -16.10 16.51 -14.02
C LYS A 2 -14.64 16.94 -13.75
N ILE A 3 -14.29 18.20 -14.03
CA ILE A 3 -12.94 18.76 -13.79
C ILE A 3 -12.50 18.65 -12.33
N LEU A 4 -13.38 18.96 -11.36
CA LEU A 4 -13.03 18.96 -9.94
C LEU A 4 -12.73 17.54 -9.43
N ASN A 5 -13.48 16.54 -9.89
CA ASN A 5 -13.22 15.15 -9.58
C ASN A 5 -11.87 14.67 -10.14
N TRP A 6 -11.52 15.07 -11.35
CA TRP A 6 -10.21 14.75 -11.93
C TRP A 6 -9.06 15.43 -11.20
N LEU A 7 -9.22 16.68 -10.78
CA LEU A 7 -8.24 17.38 -9.95
C LEU A 7 -8.03 16.68 -8.60
N LEU A 8 -9.10 16.21 -7.96
CA LEU A 8 -9.01 15.46 -6.71
C LEU A 8 -8.34 14.10 -6.88
N VAL A 9 -8.59 13.40 -7.99
CA VAL A 9 -7.88 12.14 -8.31
C VAL A 9 -6.40 12.40 -8.51
N ILE A 10 -6.03 13.45 -9.25
CA ILE A 10 -4.62 13.84 -9.44
C ILE A 10 -4.00 14.19 -8.09
N ALA A 11 -4.69 14.95 -7.23
CA ALA A 11 -4.21 15.26 -5.89
C ALA A 11 -4.01 14.00 -5.03
N GLY A 12 -4.92 13.02 -5.11
CA GLY A 12 -4.77 11.73 -4.44
C GLY A 12 -3.56 10.92 -4.94
N ILE A 13 -3.33 10.90 -6.26
CA ILE A 13 -2.17 10.26 -6.87
C ILE A 13 -0.88 10.97 -6.43
N CYS A 14 -0.85 12.31 -6.48
CA CYS A 14 0.27 13.10 -5.97
C CYS A 14 0.53 12.82 -4.49
N GLY A 15 -0.52 12.68 -3.67
CA GLY A 15 -0.42 12.29 -2.26
C GLY A 15 0.23 10.93 -2.08
N LEU A 16 -0.17 9.91 -2.85
CA LEU A 16 0.48 8.60 -2.86
C LEU A 16 1.96 8.68 -3.28
N ILE A 17 2.28 9.50 -4.28
CA ILE A 17 3.66 9.73 -4.71
C ILE A 17 4.46 10.44 -3.62
N SER A 18 3.88 11.41 -2.92
CA SER A 18 4.54 12.10 -1.80
C SER A 18 4.85 11.15 -0.65
N VAL A 19 3.93 10.24 -0.29
CA VAL A 19 4.19 9.19 0.71
C VAL A 19 5.40 8.34 0.31
N ARG A 20 5.55 8.05 -0.99
CA ARG A 20 6.68 7.30 -1.53
C ARG A 20 7.98 8.10 -1.56
N MET A 21 7.95 9.37 -1.94
CA MET A 21 9.15 10.23 -2.00
C MET A 21 9.69 10.60 -0.62
N LEU A 22 8.79 10.74 0.36
CA LEU A 22 9.14 11.08 1.73
C LEU A 22 9.42 9.83 2.58
N GLU A 23 9.42 8.64 1.97
CA GLU A 23 9.60 7.37 2.65
C GLU A 23 10.90 7.33 3.46
N ASP A 24 12.02 7.75 2.86
CA ASP A 24 13.35 7.81 3.46
C ASP A 24 13.49 8.83 4.60
N LYS A 25 12.66 9.89 4.60
CA LYS A 25 12.80 11.01 5.54
C LYS A 25 11.82 10.95 6.70
N ILE A 26 10.59 10.55 6.44
CA ILE A 26 9.49 10.66 7.40
C ILE A 26 9.30 9.38 8.19
N PHE A 27 9.65 8.21 7.63
CA PHE A 27 9.41 6.99 8.37
C PHE A 27 10.58 6.03 8.45
N TYR A 28 10.65 5.42 9.63
CA TYR A 28 11.71 4.53 10.05
C TYR A 28 11.59 3.19 9.31
N ASP A 29 12.46 2.99 8.32
CA ASP A 29 12.63 1.68 7.65
C ASP A 29 14.13 1.42 7.34
N PRO A 30 14.87 0.83 8.29
CA PRO A 30 16.29 0.53 8.13
C PRO A 30 16.55 -0.60 7.12
N PHE A 31 15.50 -1.30 6.68
CA PHE A 31 15.63 -2.34 5.65
C PHE A 31 15.66 -1.76 4.24
N LEU A 32 15.38 -0.46 4.06
CA LEU A 32 15.45 0.17 2.76
C LEU A 32 16.84 0.08 2.14
N GLU A 33 17.88 0.42 2.89
CA GLU A 33 19.29 0.32 2.46
C GLU A 33 19.73 -1.14 2.30
N TYR A 34 19.31 -2.03 3.22
CA TYR A 34 19.61 -3.46 3.16
C TYR A 34 19.17 -4.11 1.84
N PHE A 35 17.99 -3.74 1.32
CA PHE A 35 17.50 -4.23 0.02
C PHE A 35 18.06 -3.46 -1.18
N HIS A 36 18.62 -2.26 -1.00
CA HIS A 36 19.11 -1.40 -2.08
C HIS A 36 20.48 -1.86 -2.59
N GLU A 37 21.36 -2.28 -1.69
CA GLU A 37 22.73 -2.63 -2.06
C GLU A 37 22.89 -4.04 -2.63
N ALA A 38 21.92 -4.95 -2.43
CA ALA A 38 21.95 -6.33 -2.95
C ALA A 38 23.27 -7.11 -2.66
N ILE A 39 24.08 -6.65 -1.71
CA ILE A 39 25.31 -7.33 -1.30
C ILE A 39 24.90 -8.34 -0.24
N LYS A 40 25.00 -9.63 -0.58
CA LYS A 40 24.66 -10.80 0.27
C LYS A 40 25.35 -10.82 1.65
N ASN A 41 26.31 -9.94 1.91
CA ASN A 41 27.15 -9.90 3.11
C ASN A 41 26.93 -8.66 3.99
N ILE A 42 25.88 -7.86 3.76
CA ILE A 42 25.57 -6.74 4.65
C ILE A 42 24.99 -7.29 5.95
N ALA A 43 25.54 -6.83 7.07
CA ALA A 43 25.04 -7.19 8.39
C ALA A 43 23.57 -6.75 8.53
N PHE A 44 22.73 -7.65 9.04
CA PHE A 44 21.34 -7.36 9.30
C PHE A 44 21.23 -6.11 10.21
N PRO A 45 20.52 -5.05 9.77
CA PRO A 45 20.58 -3.76 10.45
C PRO A 45 19.99 -3.85 11.85
N ARG A 46 20.56 -3.10 12.80
CA ARG A 46 19.95 -2.93 14.13
C ARG A 46 18.73 -2.03 13.98
N PHE A 47 17.58 -2.52 14.41
CA PHE A 47 16.32 -1.80 14.30
C PHE A 47 15.51 -1.89 15.59
N GLU A 48 14.66 -0.90 15.82
CA GLU A 48 13.69 -0.92 16.91
C GLU A 48 12.31 -1.35 16.42
N TRP A 49 11.79 -2.46 16.95
CA TRP A 49 10.48 -3.01 16.58
C TRP A 49 9.34 -1.98 16.68
N GLY A 50 9.28 -1.21 17.77
CA GLY A 50 8.23 -0.22 17.98
C GLY A 50 8.20 0.87 16.91
N LYS A 51 9.36 1.44 16.58
CA LYS A 51 9.50 2.47 15.53
C LYS A 51 9.19 1.92 14.15
N LEU A 52 9.60 0.69 13.86
CA LEU A 52 9.33 0.01 12.60
C LEU A 52 7.83 -0.22 12.40
N ILE A 53 7.16 -0.81 13.39
CA ILE A 53 5.73 -1.10 13.34
C ILE A 53 4.93 0.20 13.21
N ALA A 54 5.25 1.21 14.03
CA ALA A 54 4.60 2.52 13.96
C ALA A 54 4.80 3.19 12.59
N GLY A 55 6.01 3.10 12.02
CA GLY A 55 6.33 3.61 10.69
C GLY A 55 5.48 2.95 9.60
N HIS A 56 5.37 1.62 9.60
CA HIS A 56 4.54 0.91 8.63
C HIS A 56 3.04 1.15 8.82
N LEU A 57 2.55 1.23 10.06
CA LEU A 57 1.16 1.57 10.34
C LEU A 57 0.80 2.97 9.88
N PHE A 58 1.67 3.96 10.13
CA PHE A 58 1.44 5.32 9.68
C PHE A 58 1.46 5.43 8.14
N ARG A 59 2.39 4.74 7.47
CA ARG A 59 2.39 4.61 6.00
C ARG A 59 1.08 4.01 5.49
N PHE A 60 0.64 2.91 6.10
CA PHE A 60 -0.59 2.24 5.72
C PHE A 60 -1.80 3.15 5.88
N MET A 61 -1.91 3.90 6.97
CA MET A 61 -3.01 4.85 7.18
C MET A 61 -3.05 5.93 6.10
N LEU A 62 -1.89 6.52 5.74
CA LEU A 62 -1.81 7.51 4.67
C LEU A 62 -2.18 6.90 3.31
N ASN A 63 -1.62 5.74 2.98
CA ASN A 63 -1.94 5.02 1.74
C ASN A 63 -3.43 4.67 1.66
N LEU A 64 -4.03 4.20 2.75
CA LEU A 64 -5.45 3.88 2.82
C LEU A 64 -6.30 5.15 2.63
N ALA A 65 -5.95 6.26 3.29
CA ALA A 65 -6.67 7.53 3.16
C ALA A 65 -6.66 8.05 1.72
N PHE A 66 -5.49 8.12 1.07
CA PHE A 66 -5.38 8.55 -0.33
C PHE A 66 -6.07 7.56 -1.28
N SER A 67 -5.96 6.25 -1.03
CA SER A 67 -6.66 5.22 -1.81
C SER A 67 -8.18 5.38 -1.73
N CYS A 68 -8.72 5.63 -0.53
CA CYS A 68 -10.15 5.87 -0.35
C CYS A 68 -10.59 7.15 -1.07
N LEU A 69 -9.79 8.22 -1.02
CA LEU A 69 -10.07 9.47 -1.74
C LEU A 69 -10.16 9.21 -3.25
N ILE A 70 -9.21 8.46 -3.82
CA ILE A 70 -9.20 8.10 -5.25
C ILE A 70 -10.45 7.28 -5.60
N ILE A 71 -10.76 6.22 -4.85
CA ILE A 71 -11.92 5.35 -5.11
C ILE A 71 -13.23 6.16 -5.02
N GLN A 72 -13.37 6.99 -3.99
CA GLN A 72 -14.53 7.85 -3.81
C GLN A 72 -14.68 8.84 -4.97
N CYS A 73 -13.59 9.41 -5.47
CA CYS A 73 -13.65 10.35 -6.59
C CYS A 73 -13.93 9.67 -7.95
N LEU A 74 -13.43 8.45 -8.15
CA LEU A 74 -13.63 7.67 -9.38
C LEU A 74 -15.05 7.11 -9.49
N PHE A 75 -15.54 6.48 -8.43
CA PHE A 75 -16.83 5.77 -8.45
C PHE A 75 -17.99 6.59 -7.87
N LYS A 76 -17.70 7.67 -7.12
CA LYS A 76 -18.70 8.51 -6.43
C LYS A 76 -19.69 7.72 -5.56
N ASN A 77 -19.31 6.52 -5.11
CA ASN A 77 -20.17 5.64 -4.35
C ASN A 77 -19.51 5.26 -3.02
N ARG A 78 -20.11 5.68 -1.91
CA ARG A 78 -19.58 5.46 -0.56
C ARG A 78 -19.50 3.97 -0.19
N GLN A 79 -20.41 3.14 -0.70
CA GLN A 79 -20.38 1.69 -0.45
C GLN A 79 -19.17 1.05 -1.12
N TRP A 80 -18.82 1.49 -2.33
CA TRP A 80 -17.68 0.96 -3.05
C TRP A 80 -16.37 1.39 -2.41
N THR A 81 -16.29 2.65 -1.97
CA THR A 81 -15.15 3.14 -1.18
C THR A 81 -14.97 2.32 0.10
N ALA A 82 -16.04 2.01 0.83
CA ALA A 82 -15.97 1.16 2.02
C ALA A 82 -15.50 -0.27 1.70
N GLN A 83 -16.01 -0.87 0.61
CA GLN A 83 -15.56 -2.18 0.13
C GLN A 83 -14.07 -2.17 -0.24
N GLY A 84 -13.61 -1.12 -0.92
CA GLY A 84 -12.21 -0.95 -1.29
C GLY A 84 -11.32 -0.79 -0.05
N ALA A 85 -11.73 0.05 0.89
CA ALA A 85 -11.01 0.26 2.16
C ALA A 85 -10.89 -1.04 2.95
N LEU A 86 -11.97 -1.83 3.03
CA LEU A 86 -12.00 -3.12 3.69
C LEU A 86 -11.03 -4.11 3.03
N LEU A 87 -11.05 -4.22 1.69
CA LEU A 87 -10.14 -5.10 0.96
C LEU A 87 -8.66 -4.72 1.16
N ILE A 88 -8.33 -3.43 1.06
CA ILE A 88 -6.97 -2.93 1.32
C ILE A 88 -6.53 -3.29 2.75
N THR A 89 -7.43 -3.12 3.72
CA THR A 89 -7.16 -3.43 5.13
C THR A 89 -6.96 -4.92 5.36
N ILE A 90 -7.77 -5.79 4.76
CA ILE A 90 -7.62 -7.24 4.87
C ILE A 90 -6.25 -7.67 4.31
N ILE A 91 -5.87 -7.16 3.13
CA ILE A 91 -4.57 -7.47 2.51
C ILE A 91 -3.43 -7.04 3.43
N PHE A 92 -3.53 -5.86 4.05
CA PHE A 92 -2.51 -5.39 4.99
C PHE A 92 -2.45 -6.24 6.27
N VAL A 93 -3.59 -6.56 6.88
CA VAL A 93 -3.66 -7.40 8.09
C VAL A 93 -3.08 -8.80 7.86
N ILE A 94 -3.13 -9.32 6.64
CA ILE A 94 -2.51 -10.61 6.29
C ILE A 94 -1.02 -10.43 5.99
N THR A 95 -0.65 -9.48 5.14
CA THR A 95 0.74 -9.32 4.67
C THR A 95 1.66 -8.74 5.73
N PHE A 96 1.15 -7.90 6.64
CA PHE A 96 1.95 -7.23 7.65
C PHE A 96 2.53 -8.20 8.71
N PRO A 97 1.76 -9.11 9.34
CA PRO A 97 2.33 -10.12 10.23
C PRO A 97 3.31 -11.06 9.52
N ILE A 98 3.03 -11.45 8.27
CA ILE A 98 3.93 -12.29 7.47
C ILE A 98 5.26 -11.56 7.26
N TYR A 99 5.23 -10.26 6.96
CA TYR A 99 6.44 -9.45 6.81
C TYR A 99 7.20 -9.32 8.14
N LEU A 100 6.52 -9.10 9.27
CA LEU A 100 7.17 -9.06 10.59
C LEU A 100 7.83 -10.40 10.93
N TYR A 101 7.22 -11.52 10.55
CA TYR A 101 7.81 -12.85 10.69
C TYR A 101 9.07 -13.00 9.83
N CYS A 102 9.05 -12.53 8.58
CA CYS A 102 10.23 -12.53 7.71
C CYS A 102 11.39 -11.72 8.31
N ILE A 103 11.09 -10.59 8.96
CA ILE A 103 12.08 -9.77 9.65
C ILE A 103 12.65 -10.50 10.88
N HIS A 104 11.80 -11.18 11.65
CA HIS A 104 12.21 -11.94 12.83
C HIS A 104 13.19 -13.05 12.47
N ASP A 105 12.91 -13.76 11.37
CA ASP A 105 13.72 -14.83 10.82
C ASP A 105 14.93 -14.32 10.00
N LYS A 106 15.23 -13.01 10.07
CA LYS A 106 16.31 -12.34 9.33
C LYS A 106 16.33 -12.63 7.83
N PHE A 107 15.14 -12.84 7.25
CA PHE A 107 14.92 -13.15 5.84
C PHE A 107 15.48 -14.51 5.38
N GLU A 108 15.70 -15.49 6.28
CA GLU A 108 16.18 -16.84 5.91
C GLU A 108 15.20 -17.61 5.01
N ILE A 109 13.89 -17.40 5.16
CA ILE A 109 12.83 -17.90 4.25
C ILE A 109 13.09 -17.53 2.78
N GLY A 110 13.80 -16.43 2.54
CA GLY A 110 14.21 -16.00 1.22
C GLY A 110 14.19 -14.48 1.07
N TYR A 111 15.29 -13.94 0.57
CA TYR A 111 15.45 -12.52 0.28
C TYR A 111 14.34 -12.00 -0.66
N LEU A 112 14.06 -12.71 -1.75
CA LEU A 112 13.04 -12.33 -2.73
C LEU A 112 11.64 -12.34 -2.10
N PHE A 113 11.31 -13.38 -1.34
CA PHE A 113 10.00 -13.49 -0.68
C PHE A 113 9.76 -12.30 0.25
N SER A 114 10.73 -12.02 1.13
CA SER A 114 10.67 -10.90 2.07
C SER A 114 10.57 -9.55 1.38
N PHE A 115 11.30 -9.38 0.28
CA PHE A 115 11.23 -8.20 -0.57
C PHE A 115 9.85 -7.99 -1.20
N TYR A 116 9.20 -9.06 -1.69
CA TYR A 116 7.83 -8.96 -2.22
C TYR A 116 6.81 -8.69 -1.11
N MET A 117 6.93 -9.34 0.05
CA MET A 117 6.06 -9.06 1.20
C MET A 117 6.14 -7.59 1.63
N ARG A 118 7.36 -7.06 1.70
CA ARG A 118 7.60 -5.63 1.99
C ARG A 118 6.86 -4.71 1.03
N ARG A 119 6.85 -5.02 -0.28
CA ARG A 119 6.15 -4.20 -1.27
C ARG A 119 4.64 -4.14 -1.01
N PHE A 120 4.00 -5.24 -0.63
CA PHE A 120 2.56 -5.23 -0.28
C PHE A 120 2.25 -4.36 0.93
N VAL A 121 3.15 -4.29 1.90
CA VAL A 121 3.00 -3.48 3.11
C VAL A 121 3.24 -2.00 2.83
N ILE A 122 4.25 -1.67 2.04
CA ILE A 122 4.70 -0.28 1.82
C ILE A 122 3.97 0.40 0.65
N GLN A 123 3.75 -0.32 -0.44
CA GLN A 123 3.23 0.24 -1.69
C GLN A 123 1.70 0.07 -1.77
N PRO A 124 0.97 1.01 -2.40
CA PRO A 124 -0.47 0.91 -2.61
C PRO A 124 -0.85 -0.10 -3.72
N LEU A 125 -0.23 -1.28 -3.74
CA LEU A 125 -0.49 -2.35 -4.73
C LEU A 125 -1.94 -2.81 -4.70
N ALA A 126 -2.56 -2.86 -3.52
CA ALA A 126 -3.96 -3.23 -3.38
C ALA A 126 -4.89 -2.26 -4.14
N LEU A 127 -4.58 -0.95 -4.15
CA LEU A 127 -5.36 0.03 -4.90
C LEU A 127 -5.29 -0.22 -6.41
N LEU A 128 -4.10 -0.55 -6.93
CA LEU A 128 -3.91 -0.86 -8.36
C LEU A 128 -4.73 -2.07 -8.80
N LEU A 129 -4.98 -3.03 -7.90
CA LEU A 129 -5.84 -4.18 -8.17
C LEU A 129 -7.34 -3.84 -8.05
N ILE A 130 -7.71 -3.02 -7.06
CA ILE A 130 -9.11 -2.69 -6.77
C ILE A 130 -9.74 -1.81 -7.85
N ILE A 131 -9.00 -0.84 -8.38
CA ILE A 131 -9.51 0.06 -9.43
C ILE A 131 -10.06 -0.73 -10.64
N PRO A 132 -9.27 -1.58 -11.34
CA PRO A 132 -9.76 -2.32 -12.50
C PRO A 132 -10.87 -3.32 -12.12
N MET A 133 -10.79 -3.95 -10.94
CA MET A 133 -11.83 -4.85 -10.43
C MET A 133 -13.18 -4.12 -10.30
N PHE A 134 -13.18 -2.91 -9.74
CA PHE A 134 -14.40 -2.11 -9.59
C PHE A 134 -14.90 -1.60 -10.94
N TYR A 135 -14.01 -1.22 -11.85
CA TYR A 135 -14.41 -0.88 -13.22
C TYR A 135 -15.08 -2.04 -13.93
N TYR A 136 -14.53 -3.26 -13.81
CA TYR A 136 -15.13 -4.46 -14.36
C TYR A 136 -16.50 -4.76 -13.75
N ARG A 137 -16.62 -4.69 -12.42
CA ARG A 137 -17.89 -4.85 -11.72
C ARG A 137 -18.94 -3.84 -12.20
N LYS A 138 -18.55 -2.58 -12.37
CA LYS A 138 -19.43 -1.52 -12.91
C LYS A 138 -19.98 -1.90 -14.28
N GLN A 139 -19.09 -2.32 -15.19
CA GLN A 139 -19.46 -2.70 -16.54
C GLN A 139 -20.42 -3.90 -16.57
N LEU A 140 -20.24 -4.87 -15.67
CA LEU A 140 -21.15 -6.02 -15.58
C LEU A 140 -22.56 -5.62 -15.14
N MET A 141 -22.70 -4.72 -14.16
CA MET A 141 -24.02 -4.25 -13.74
C MET A 141 -24.72 -3.45 -14.84
N GLU A 142 -23.98 -2.61 -15.58
CA GLU A 142 -24.54 -1.87 -16.73
C GLU A 142 -24.98 -2.78 -17.89
N ARG A 143 -24.42 -3.98 -18.01
CA ARG A 143 -24.82 -4.99 -19.00
C ARG A 143 -26.00 -5.85 -18.54
N ALA A 144 -26.13 -6.10 -17.24
CA ALA A 144 -27.22 -6.90 -16.68
C ALA A 144 -28.55 -6.12 -16.58
N ASP A 145 -28.48 -4.79 -16.57
CA ASP A 145 -29.64 -3.88 -16.54
C ASP A 145 -30.18 -3.53 -17.95
N LYS A 146 -29.54 -4.08 -19.00
CA LYS A 146 -29.96 -3.98 -20.42
C LYS A 146 -30.54 -5.31 -20.88
#